data_AF-A0A524EQE1-F1
#
_entry.id   AF-A0A524EQE1-F1
#
_cell.length_a   1.000
_cell.length_b   1.000
_cell.length_c   1.000
_cell.angle_alpha   90.00
_cell.angle_beta   90.00
_cell.angle_gamma   90.00
#
_symmetry.space_group_name_H-M   'P 1'
#
loop_
_entity.id
_entity.type
_entity.pdbx_description
1 polymer ?
#
loop_
_entity_poly.entity_id
_entity_poly.type
_entity_poly.pdbx_seq_one_letter_code
_entity_poly.pdbx_strand_id
1 'polypeptide(L)'
;MSKEQKIQQGRKFLRADSRKEFRTKENYKPDEKQNIPAPPMEKPCLESQEKFELVPLEDIKIKSVLLTKAIKNRSTHRKYSDAALTLQELSFLLWSTQGVKEVQDRGGWSKRVVPSGGARHPFETYLIVDRVEGLDKGIYRYLPLQHRLCRVTQRLPESDRLIEATNGQRQLSRAAVTFVWAAIPYRTEWRYSIVAHKDIALEAGHICQNLYLSCEAIDAGTCAIANYNQEVIDSIIGVDGEKEFTVYLAPVGKIPSE
;
A
#
# COMPACT_ATOMS: atom_id res chain seq x y z
N MET A 1 -0.56 4.04 31.56
CA MET A 1 -1.50 5.09 31.08
C MET A 1 -2.93 4.60 31.22
N SER A 2 -3.86 5.44 31.66
CA SER A 2 -5.29 5.14 31.73
C SER A 2 -5.92 5.02 30.33
N LYS A 3 -7.11 4.42 30.25
CA LYS A 3 -7.92 4.36 29.01
C LYS A 3 -8.11 5.76 28.40
N GLU A 4 -8.43 6.74 29.24
CA GLU A 4 -8.63 8.11 28.81
C GLU A 4 -7.35 8.73 28.25
N GLN A 5 -6.20 8.55 28.91
CA GLN A 5 -4.91 9.03 28.42
C GLN A 5 -4.56 8.44 27.04
N LYS A 6 -4.81 7.14 26.83
CA LYS A 6 -4.64 6.49 25.51
C LYS A 6 -5.53 7.12 24.43
N ILE A 7 -6.82 7.36 24.74
CA ILE A 7 -7.75 8.01 23.81
C ILE A 7 -7.29 9.43 23.47
N GLN A 8 -6.86 10.20 24.47
CA GLN A 8 -6.35 11.56 24.27
C GLN A 8 -5.08 11.57 23.41
N GLN A 9 -4.16 10.63 23.62
CA GLN A 9 -2.96 10.48 22.78
C GLN A 9 -3.33 10.20 21.32
N GLY A 10 -4.25 9.26 21.06
CA GLY A 10 -4.72 8.98 19.70
C GLY A 10 -5.41 10.18 19.03
N ARG A 11 -6.15 10.99 19.79
CA ARG A 11 -6.74 12.24 19.26
C ARG A 11 -5.67 13.28 18.91
N LYS A 12 -4.59 13.38 19.71
CA LYS A 12 -3.48 14.31 19.41
C LYS A 12 -2.80 13.98 18.08
N PHE A 13 -2.65 12.70 17.75
CA PHE A 13 -2.14 12.25 16.45
C PHE A 13 -2.94 12.81 15.26
N LEU A 14 -4.27 12.92 15.39
CA LEU A 14 -5.14 13.43 14.31
C LEU A 14 -5.13 14.96 14.19
N ARG A 15 -4.64 15.69 15.19
CA ARG A 15 -4.65 17.16 15.22
C ARG A 15 -3.44 17.75 14.49
N ALA A 16 -3.54 19.02 14.11
CA ALA A 16 -2.46 19.76 13.46
C ALA A 16 -1.65 20.63 14.43
N ASP A 17 -1.84 20.48 15.75
CA ASP A 17 -1.25 21.39 16.74
C ASP A 17 0.29 21.33 16.74
N SER A 18 0.86 20.16 16.47
CA SER A 18 2.30 19.94 16.33
C SER A 18 2.91 20.74 15.17
N ARG A 19 2.10 21.24 14.22
CA ARG A 19 2.59 22.13 13.14
C ARG A 19 3.05 23.49 13.67
N LYS A 20 2.53 23.96 14.80
CA LYS A 20 3.04 25.19 15.44
C LYS A 20 4.45 24.94 15.96
N GLU A 21 4.62 23.86 16.73
CA GLU A 21 5.93 23.47 17.28
C GLU A 21 6.96 23.20 16.19
N PHE A 22 6.57 22.45 15.15
CA PHE A 22 7.39 22.17 13.97
C PHE A 22 7.89 23.43 13.26
N ARG A 23 7.09 24.51 13.23
CA ARG A 23 7.47 25.78 12.59
C ARG A 23 8.39 26.63 13.45
N THR A 24 8.27 26.54 14.77
CA THR A 24 8.90 27.51 15.69
C THR A 24 10.08 26.95 16.47
N LYS A 25 10.23 25.63 16.59
CA LYS A 25 11.31 25.02 17.37
C LYS A 25 12.40 24.47 16.43
N GLU A 26 13.62 25.01 16.56
CA GLU A 26 14.79 24.59 15.77
C GLU A 26 15.09 23.09 15.91
N ASN A 27 14.86 22.49 17.08
CA ASN A 27 15.12 21.06 17.32
C ASN A 27 14.25 20.10 16.49
N TYR A 28 13.22 20.59 15.79
CA TYR A 28 12.36 19.79 14.92
C TYR A 28 12.53 20.13 13.43
N LYS A 29 13.65 20.78 13.08
CA LYS A 29 13.99 21.09 11.71
C LYS A 29 14.09 19.79 10.88
N PRO A 30 13.35 19.66 9.77
CA PRO A 30 13.46 18.51 8.88
C PRO A 30 14.88 18.29 8.37
N ASP A 31 15.24 17.03 8.17
CA ASP A 31 16.50 16.60 7.56
C ASP A 31 16.71 17.25 6.18
N GLU A 32 15.65 17.42 5.41
CA GLU A 32 15.69 18.18 4.15
C GLU A 32 16.24 19.60 4.34
N LYS A 33 15.77 20.33 5.36
CA LYS A 33 16.24 21.70 5.65
C LYS A 33 17.66 21.73 6.22
N GLN A 34 18.21 20.56 6.52
CA GLN A 34 19.58 20.37 6.98
C GLN A 34 20.49 19.86 5.85
N ASN A 35 19.99 19.81 4.60
CA ASN A 35 20.71 19.31 3.43
C ASN A 35 21.14 17.83 3.54
N ILE A 36 20.44 17.05 4.35
CA ILE A 36 20.61 15.59 4.37
C ILE A 36 19.99 15.02 3.08
N PRO A 37 20.68 14.12 2.35
CA PRO A 37 20.14 13.54 1.12
C PRO A 37 18.76 12.90 1.31
N ALA A 38 17.90 13.04 0.30
CA ALA A 38 16.58 12.41 0.33
C ALA A 38 16.70 10.87 0.36
N PRO A 39 15.83 10.17 1.10
CA PRO A 39 15.79 8.71 1.03
C PRO A 39 15.31 8.23 -0.35
N PRO A 40 15.63 6.99 -0.75
CA PRO A 40 15.21 6.43 -2.04
C PRO A 40 13.68 6.47 -2.23
N MET A 41 13.24 6.77 -3.46
CA MET A 41 11.82 6.85 -3.85
C MET A 41 11.09 5.50 -3.84
N GLU A 42 11.84 4.41 -3.94
CA GLU A 42 11.37 3.04 -3.78
C GLU A 42 12.47 2.24 -3.07
N LYS A 43 12.10 1.17 -2.37
CA LYS A 43 13.09 0.29 -1.75
C LYS A 43 13.83 -0.49 -2.86
N PRO A 44 15.17 -0.61 -2.85
CA PRO A 44 15.88 -1.37 -3.86
C PRO A 44 15.46 -2.85 -3.86
N CYS A 45 15.32 -3.45 -5.05
CA CYS A 45 15.21 -4.91 -5.19
C CYS A 45 16.63 -5.47 -5.26
N LEU A 46 16.95 -6.45 -4.41
CA LEU A 46 18.29 -7.05 -4.38
C LEU A 46 18.56 -7.78 -5.70
N GLU A 47 19.83 -7.88 -6.10
CA GLU A 47 20.23 -8.58 -7.33
C GLU A 47 19.86 -10.08 -7.30
N SER A 48 19.85 -10.67 -6.11
CA SER A 48 19.43 -12.06 -5.89
C SER A 48 17.93 -12.29 -5.99
N GLN A 49 17.12 -11.23 -6.01
CA GLN A 49 15.67 -11.35 -6.08
C GLN A 49 15.19 -11.36 -7.54
N GLU A 50 14.38 -12.36 -7.85
CA GLU A 50 13.76 -12.51 -9.15
C GLU A 50 12.76 -11.38 -9.43
N LYS A 51 12.79 -10.86 -10.64
CA LYS A 51 11.92 -9.77 -11.10
C LYS A 51 10.95 -10.29 -12.16
N PHE A 52 9.72 -9.81 -12.13
CA PHE A 52 8.65 -10.17 -13.05
C PHE A 52 8.15 -8.92 -13.76
N GLU A 53 7.99 -9.01 -15.07
CA GLU A 53 7.39 -7.95 -15.87
C GLU A 53 5.88 -7.90 -15.61
N LEU A 54 5.36 -6.68 -15.49
CA LEU A 54 3.93 -6.41 -15.55
C LEU A 54 3.56 -5.99 -16.97
N VAL A 55 2.26 -6.00 -17.28
CA VAL A 55 1.78 -5.57 -18.59
C VAL A 55 1.96 -4.05 -18.70
N PRO A 56 2.66 -3.52 -19.73
CA PRO A 56 2.78 -2.09 -19.96
C PRO A 56 1.42 -1.40 -20.02
N LEU A 57 1.34 -0.15 -19.55
CA LEU A 57 0.07 0.55 -19.37
C LEU A 57 -0.69 0.76 -20.67
N GLU A 58 0.05 0.99 -21.74
CA GLU A 58 -0.43 1.12 -23.12
C GLU A 58 -1.08 -0.16 -23.66
N ASP A 59 -0.70 -1.32 -23.11
CA ASP A 59 -1.16 -2.63 -23.54
C ASP A 59 -2.28 -3.21 -22.65
N ILE A 60 -2.57 -2.58 -21.51
CA ILE A 60 -3.62 -3.02 -20.58
C ILE A 60 -5.00 -2.84 -21.23
N LYS A 61 -5.74 -3.96 -21.37
CA LYS A 61 -7.11 -3.99 -21.88
C LYS A 61 -8.08 -4.37 -20.76
N ILE A 62 -8.70 -3.36 -20.16
CA ILE A 62 -9.72 -3.51 -19.12
C ILE A 62 -10.99 -2.74 -19.49
N LYS A 63 -12.09 -3.02 -18.80
CA LYS A 63 -13.37 -2.34 -19.00
C LYS A 63 -13.26 -0.87 -18.61
N SER A 64 -13.74 0.01 -19.49
CA SER A 64 -13.88 1.43 -19.16
C SER A 64 -15.08 1.64 -18.22
N VAL A 65 -14.84 2.33 -17.10
CA VAL A 65 -15.87 2.67 -16.13
C VAL A 65 -15.87 4.18 -15.91
N LEU A 66 -17.02 4.81 -16.09
CA LEU A 66 -17.18 6.22 -15.74
C LEU A 66 -16.92 6.41 -14.25
N LEU A 67 -16.12 7.41 -13.88
CA LEU A 67 -15.79 7.68 -12.48
C LEU A 67 -17.03 7.83 -11.59
N THR A 68 -18.09 8.46 -12.10
CA THR A 68 -19.38 8.61 -11.39
C THR A 68 -20.04 7.25 -11.11
N LYS A 69 -19.92 6.29 -12.03
CA LYS A 69 -20.39 4.91 -11.82
C LYS A 69 -19.51 4.18 -10.82
N ALA A 70 -18.18 4.27 -10.94
CA ALA A 70 -17.26 3.63 -10.01
C ALA A 70 -17.51 4.09 -8.55
N ILE A 71 -17.66 5.40 -8.33
CA ILE A 71 -17.96 5.95 -7.00
C ILE A 71 -19.32 5.47 -6.48
N LYS A 72 -20.35 5.47 -7.34
CA LYS A 72 -21.71 5.06 -6.97
C LYS A 72 -21.80 3.58 -6.64
N ASN A 73 -21.14 2.73 -7.42
CA ASN A 73 -21.25 1.28 -7.33
C ASN A 73 -20.32 0.68 -6.28
N ARG A 74 -19.18 1.33 -6.01
CA ARG A 74 -18.18 0.84 -5.07
C ARG A 74 -18.86 0.40 -3.78
N SER A 75 -18.57 -0.83 -3.38
CA SER A 75 -19.03 -1.42 -2.13
C SER A 75 -17.88 -2.19 -1.46
N THR A 76 -18.07 -2.61 -0.20
CA THR A 76 -17.08 -3.44 0.49
C THR A 76 -17.44 -4.91 0.31
N HIS A 77 -16.67 -5.60 -0.53
CA HIS A 77 -16.88 -7.01 -0.84
C HIS A 77 -16.03 -7.89 0.08
N ARG A 78 -16.69 -8.78 0.82
CA ARG A 78 -16.03 -9.70 1.78
C ARG A 78 -16.06 -11.16 1.33
N LYS A 79 -16.69 -11.43 0.19
CA LYS A 79 -16.77 -12.75 -0.42
C LYS A 79 -16.21 -12.63 -1.82
N TYR A 80 -15.38 -13.58 -2.19
CA TYR A 80 -14.74 -13.66 -3.50
C TYR A 80 -15.03 -15.04 -4.09
N SER A 81 -15.03 -15.15 -5.41
CA SER A 81 -15.03 -16.45 -6.08
C SER A 81 -13.60 -17.03 -6.15
N ASP A 82 -13.51 -18.28 -6.56
CA ASP A 82 -12.22 -18.96 -6.76
C ASP A 82 -11.50 -18.53 -8.06
N ALA A 83 -12.13 -17.67 -8.87
CA ALA A 83 -11.54 -17.16 -10.09
C ALA A 83 -10.25 -16.37 -9.82
N ALA A 84 -9.27 -16.57 -10.69
CA ALA A 84 -8.02 -15.82 -10.67
C ALA A 84 -8.22 -14.38 -11.18
N LEU A 85 -7.30 -13.49 -10.82
CA LEU A 85 -7.09 -12.25 -11.55
C LEU A 85 -6.18 -12.52 -12.75
N THR A 86 -6.35 -11.78 -13.83
CA THR A 86 -5.37 -11.80 -14.93
C THR A 86 -4.16 -10.93 -14.59
N LEU A 87 -3.02 -11.16 -15.24
CA LEU A 87 -1.85 -10.29 -15.06
C LEU A 87 -2.14 -8.84 -15.49
N GLN A 88 -2.98 -8.62 -16.51
CA GLN A 88 -3.42 -7.28 -16.93
C GLN A 88 -4.17 -6.56 -15.82
N GLU A 89 -5.06 -7.26 -15.13
CA GLU A 89 -5.84 -6.70 -14.02
C GLU A 89 -4.94 -6.35 -12.84
N LEU A 90 -4.01 -7.24 -12.46
CA LEU A 90 -3.04 -6.93 -11.41
C LEU A 90 -2.16 -5.73 -11.78
N SER A 91 -1.64 -5.70 -13.01
CA SER A 91 -0.81 -4.59 -13.52
C SER A 91 -1.57 -3.26 -13.42
N PHE A 92 -2.84 -3.26 -13.82
CA PHE A 92 -3.72 -2.09 -13.71
C PHE A 92 -3.92 -1.63 -12.26
N LEU A 93 -4.24 -2.54 -11.34
CA LEU A 93 -4.46 -2.19 -9.93
C LEU A 93 -3.18 -1.65 -9.26
N LEU A 94 -2.01 -2.20 -9.59
CA LEU A 94 -0.72 -1.71 -9.10
C LEU A 94 -0.41 -0.31 -9.62
N TRP A 95 -0.65 -0.08 -10.91
CA TRP A 95 -0.53 1.25 -11.48
C TRP A 95 -1.51 2.23 -10.84
N SER A 96 -2.77 1.87 -10.66
CA SER A 96 -3.78 2.80 -10.13
C SER A 96 -3.55 3.19 -8.67
N THR A 97 -2.80 2.38 -7.92
CA THR A 97 -2.48 2.60 -6.51
C THR A 97 -1.11 3.23 -6.28
N GLN A 98 -0.13 2.99 -7.15
CA GLN A 98 1.26 3.43 -6.94
C GLN A 98 2.01 3.87 -8.22
N GLY A 99 1.33 3.93 -9.36
CA GLY A 99 1.92 4.25 -10.66
C GLY A 99 2.60 5.62 -10.71
N VAL A 100 3.78 5.66 -11.33
CA VAL A 100 4.64 6.84 -11.47
C VAL A 100 4.33 7.55 -12.78
N LYS A 101 4.20 8.88 -12.73
CA LYS A 101 3.95 9.76 -13.88
C LYS A 101 5.19 10.54 -14.29
N GLU A 102 6.00 10.94 -13.33
CA GLU A 102 7.19 11.78 -13.53
C GLU A 102 8.20 11.49 -12.43
N VAL A 103 9.48 11.50 -12.77
CA VAL A 103 10.61 11.31 -11.86
C VAL A 103 11.56 12.49 -11.98
N GLN A 104 12.02 13.05 -10.86
CA GLN A 104 13.09 14.02 -10.81
C GLN A 104 14.23 13.52 -9.92
N ASP A 105 15.27 12.96 -10.54
CA ASP A 105 16.40 12.33 -9.83
C ASP A 105 17.12 13.30 -8.90
N ARG A 106 17.40 14.53 -9.36
CA ARG A 106 18.10 15.56 -8.57
C ARG A 106 17.34 15.98 -7.31
N GLY A 107 16.01 15.88 -7.33
CA GLY A 107 15.15 16.24 -6.20
C GLY A 107 14.75 15.06 -5.33
N GLY A 108 15.10 13.82 -5.73
CA GLY A 108 14.68 12.60 -5.06
C GLY A 108 13.16 12.53 -4.89
N TRP A 109 12.40 12.86 -5.94
CA TRP A 109 10.93 12.83 -5.90
C TRP A 109 10.29 12.34 -7.17
N SER A 110 9.09 11.78 -7.03
CA SER A 110 8.24 11.35 -8.15
C SER A 110 6.81 11.86 -8.00
N LYS A 111 6.15 12.18 -9.11
CA LYS A 111 4.69 12.37 -9.13
C LYS A 111 4.04 11.02 -9.43
N ARG A 112 3.06 10.64 -8.61
CA ARG A 112 2.32 9.39 -8.78
C ARG A 112 0.84 9.66 -9.10
N VAL A 113 0.11 8.60 -9.43
CA VAL A 113 -1.36 8.67 -9.59
C VAL A 113 -2.08 8.97 -8.27
N VAL A 114 -1.45 8.67 -7.14
CA VAL A 114 -1.92 9.01 -5.79
C VAL A 114 -1.16 10.24 -5.27
N PRO A 115 -1.84 11.21 -4.63
CA PRO A 115 -1.18 12.35 -4.01
C PRO A 115 -0.45 11.96 -2.73
N SER A 116 0.74 12.53 -2.54
CA SER A 116 1.56 12.39 -1.32
C SER A 116 2.08 13.75 -0.87
N GLY A 117 2.07 13.99 0.44
CA GLY A 117 2.64 15.20 1.04
C GLY A 117 4.11 15.35 0.62
N GLY A 118 4.47 16.46 -0.01
CA GLY A 118 5.85 16.72 -0.45
C GLY A 118 6.39 15.71 -1.47
N ALA A 119 5.51 14.96 -2.14
CA ALA A 119 5.86 13.89 -3.07
C ALA A 119 6.80 12.84 -2.46
N ARG A 120 6.55 12.45 -1.19
CA ARG A 120 7.42 11.54 -0.43
C ARG A 120 7.11 10.06 -0.62
N HIS A 121 5.85 9.71 -0.84
CA HIS A 121 5.36 8.35 -1.11
C HIS A 121 5.96 7.30 -0.13
N PRO A 122 5.62 7.38 1.16
CA PRO A 122 6.18 6.51 2.21
C PRO A 122 5.88 5.02 2.03
N PHE A 123 4.95 4.64 1.14
CA PHE A 123 4.48 3.25 1.04
C PHE A 123 5.24 2.42 0.02
N GLU A 124 5.64 1.23 0.47
CA GLU A 124 5.91 0.07 -0.38
C GLU A 124 4.62 -0.75 -0.50
N THR A 125 4.38 -1.34 -1.67
CA THR A 125 3.23 -2.24 -1.88
C THR A 125 3.72 -3.67 -2.00
N TYR A 126 3.44 -4.46 -0.97
CA TYR A 126 3.62 -5.89 -0.99
C TYR A 126 2.32 -6.57 -1.43
N LEU A 127 2.46 -7.74 -2.03
CA LEU A 127 1.36 -8.55 -2.52
C LEU A 127 1.50 -9.95 -1.94
N ILE A 128 0.44 -10.45 -1.31
CA ILE A 128 0.27 -11.87 -1.02
C ILE A 128 -0.54 -12.43 -2.18
N VAL A 129 0.13 -13.07 -3.15
CA VAL A 129 -0.46 -13.58 -4.40
C VAL A 129 -0.82 -15.04 -4.23
N ASP A 130 -2.11 -15.38 -4.34
CA ASP A 130 -2.60 -16.76 -4.34
C ASP A 130 -3.10 -17.22 -5.72
N ARG A 131 -3.83 -16.37 -6.45
CA ARG A 131 -4.44 -16.74 -7.75
C ARG A 131 -4.35 -15.59 -8.75
N VAL A 132 -3.24 -15.50 -9.45
CA VAL A 132 -3.05 -14.57 -10.58
C VAL A 132 -2.52 -15.36 -11.77
N GLU A 133 -3.16 -15.24 -12.92
CA GLU A 133 -2.74 -15.94 -14.14
C GLU A 133 -1.34 -15.48 -14.57
N GLY A 134 -0.46 -16.45 -14.87
CA GLY A 134 0.91 -16.16 -15.31
C GLY A 134 1.87 -15.70 -14.20
N LEU A 135 1.46 -15.72 -12.94
CA LEU A 135 2.31 -15.38 -11.80
C LEU A 135 2.20 -16.45 -10.71
N ASP A 136 3.31 -17.05 -10.31
CA ASP A 136 3.29 -18.08 -9.27
C ASP A 136 2.82 -17.51 -7.93
N LYS A 137 2.24 -18.39 -7.10
CA LYS A 137 1.93 -18.10 -5.71
C LYS A 137 3.17 -17.62 -4.95
N GLY A 138 2.98 -16.63 -4.09
CA GLY A 138 4.07 -16.10 -3.28
C GLY A 138 3.84 -14.67 -2.83
N ILE A 139 4.88 -14.12 -2.21
CA ILE A 139 4.90 -12.75 -1.74
C ILE A 139 5.82 -11.95 -2.67
N TYR A 140 5.28 -10.84 -3.16
CA TYR A 140 5.96 -9.94 -4.07
C TYR A 140 5.94 -8.53 -3.52
N ARG A 141 6.86 -7.69 -4.00
CA ARG A 141 6.85 -6.25 -3.79
C ARG A 141 6.82 -5.55 -5.14
N TYR A 142 5.95 -4.57 -5.26
CA TYR A 142 5.85 -3.74 -6.45
C TYR A 142 6.98 -2.73 -6.52
N LEU A 143 7.61 -2.64 -7.69
CA LEU A 143 8.63 -1.66 -8.04
C LEU A 143 7.99 -0.58 -8.94
N PRO A 144 7.50 0.52 -8.36
CA PRO A 144 6.71 1.51 -9.10
C PRO A 144 7.51 2.27 -10.16
N LEU A 145 8.84 2.42 -10.01
CA LEU A 145 9.65 3.14 -11.00
C LEU A 145 9.81 2.38 -12.31
N GLN A 146 9.88 1.04 -12.27
CA GLN A 146 10.02 0.21 -13.47
C GLN A 146 8.74 -0.52 -13.86
N HIS A 147 7.66 -0.38 -13.09
CA HIS A 147 6.41 -1.14 -13.24
C HIS A 147 6.66 -2.66 -13.28
N ARG A 148 7.29 -3.18 -12.22
CA ARG A 148 7.67 -4.61 -12.09
C ARG A 148 7.32 -5.17 -10.73
N LEU A 149 7.36 -6.48 -10.60
CA LEU A 149 7.35 -7.15 -9.29
C LEU A 149 8.73 -7.68 -8.94
N CYS A 150 9.08 -7.62 -7.67
CA CYS A 150 10.26 -8.24 -7.07
C CYS A 150 9.77 -9.36 -6.13
N ARG A 151 10.21 -10.60 -6.33
CA ARG A 151 9.81 -11.73 -5.48
C ARG A 151 10.50 -11.63 -4.12
N VAL A 152 9.68 -11.67 -3.06
CA VAL A 152 10.15 -11.69 -1.66
C VAL A 152 10.32 -13.13 -1.21
N THR A 153 9.31 -13.96 -1.42
CA THR A 153 9.35 -15.40 -1.10
C THR A 153 8.27 -16.15 -1.88
N GLN A 154 8.51 -17.43 -2.18
CA GLN A 154 7.48 -18.32 -2.76
C GLN A 154 6.59 -18.94 -1.67
N ARG A 155 6.96 -18.81 -0.40
CA ARG A 155 6.24 -19.42 0.72
C ARG A 155 5.07 -18.53 1.11
N LEU A 156 3.86 -19.04 0.92
CA LEU A 156 2.67 -18.46 1.50
C LEU A 156 2.39 -19.07 2.88
N PRO A 157 1.87 -18.28 3.84
CA PRO A 157 1.31 -18.81 5.07
C PRO A 157 0.09 -19.69 4.75
N GLU A 158 -0.16 -20.68 5.61
CA GLU A 158 -1.41 -21.43 5.56
C GLU A 158 -2.62 -20.52 5.81
N SER A 159 -3.77 -20.89 5.25
CA SER A 159 -5.02 -20.11 5.36
C SER A 159 -5.37 -19.78 6.82
N ASP A 160 -5.19 -20.70 7.75
CA ASP A 160 -5.54 -20.48 9.16
C ASP A 160 -4.66 -19.40 9.80
N ARG A 161 -3.36 -19.37 9.47
CA ARG A 161 -2.45 -18.31 9.92
C ARG A 161 -2.85 -16.94 9.36
N LEU A 162 -3.35 -16.88 8.13
CA LEU A 162 -3.87 -15.64 7.52
C LEU A 162 -5.17 -15.15 8.21
N ILE A 163 -6.04 -16.08 8.61
CA ILE A 163 -7.27 -15.78 9.35
C ILE A 163 -6.93 -15.26 10.76
N GLU A 164 -6.00 -15.91 11.45
CA GLU A 164 -5.50 -15.47 12.75
C GLU A 164 -4.86 -14.08 12.66
N ALA A 165 -3.99 -13.87 11.65
CA ALA A 165 -3.32 -12.59 11.40
C ALA A 165 -4.29 -11.43 11.19
N THR A 166 -5.55 -11.71 10.83
CA THR A 166 -6.60 -10.71 10.62
C THR A 166 -7.72 -10.80 11.66
N ASN A 167 -7.42 -11.35 12.84
CA ASN A 167 -8.35 -11.44 13.97
C ASN A 167 -9.68 -12.13 13.60
N GLY A 168 -9.61 -13.20 12.80
CA GLY A 168 -10.76 -14.00 12.38
C GLY A 168 -11.41 -13.58 11.06
N GLN A 169 -10.89 -12.55 10.38
CA GLN A 169 -11.45 -12.06 9.11
C GLN A 169 -11.01 -12.94 7.93
N ARG A 170 -11.92 -13.79 7.44
CA ARG A 170 -11.65 -14.78 6.39
C ARG A 170 -11.42 -14.21 4.98
N GLN A 171 -11.62 -12.90 4.78
CA GLN A 171 -11.50 -12.26 3.47
C GLN A 171 -10.08 -12.38 2.91
N LEU A 172 -9.07 -12.24 3.78
CA LEU A 172 -7.67 -12.29 3.34
C LEU A 172 -7.31 -13.66 2.77
N SER A 173 -7.69 -14.74 3.46
CA SER A 173 -7.35 -16.11 3.03
C SER A 173 -8.08 -16.60 1.78
N ARG A 174 -9.14 -15.89 1.34
CA ARG A 174 -9.92 -16.22 0.13
C ARG A 174 -9.61 -15.32 -1.06
N ALA A 175 -8.85 -14.25 -0.84
CA ALA A 175 -8.49 -13.30 -1.88
C ALA A 175 -7.64 -13.97 -2.96
N ALA A 176 -7.74 -13.47 -4.19
CA ALA A 176 -6.82 -13.85 -5.26
C ALA A 176 -5.45 -13.19 -5.03
N VAL A 177 -5.46 -11.95 -4.54
CA VAL A 177 -4.26 -11.21 -4.13
C VAL A 177 -4.61 -10.29 -2.97
N THR A 178 -3.72 -10.15 -1.99
CA THR A 178 -3.85 -9.14 -0.94
C THR A 178 -2.79 -8.08 -1.09
N PHE A 179 -3.22 -6.83 -1.23
CA PHE A 179 -2.36 -5.66 -1.17
C PHE A 179 -2.02 -5.37 0.30
N VAL A 180 -0.73 -5.22 0.58
CA VAL A 180 -0.20 -4.90 1.90
C VAL A 180 0.65 -3.66 1.77
N TRP A 181 0.16 -2.53 2.32
CA TRP A 181 0.88 -1.28 2.28
C TRP A 181 1.71 -1.13 3.55
N ALA A 182 3.02 -1.25 3.39
CA ALA A 182 3.99 -1.03 4.46
C ALA A 182 4.59 0.37 4.30
N ALA A 183 4.60 1.15 5.38
CA ALA A 183 5.22 2.46 5.38
C ALA A 183 6.70 2.33 5.74
N ILE A 184 7.54 3.10 5.05
CA ILE A 184 8.87 3.52 5.50
C ILE A 184 8.69 4.98 5.98
N PRO A 185 8.40 5.22 7.27
CA PRO A 185 7.99 6.54 7.76
C PRO A 185 9.04 7.62 7.48
N TYR A 186 10.31 7.24 7.50
CA TYR A 186 11.44 8.15 7.28
C TYR A 186 11.34 8.94 5.97
N ARG A 187 10.71 8.39 4.92
CA ARG A 187 10.49 9.14 3.66
C ARG A 187 9.72 10.44 3.88
N THR A 188 8.71 10.39 4.74
CA THR A 188 7.87 11.56 5.05
C THR A 188 8.48 12.38 6.19
N GLU A 189 9.09 11.73 7.19
CA GLU A 189 9.78 12.40 8.30
C GLU A 189 10.98 13.22 7.84
N TRP A 190 11.70 12.78 6.81
CA TRP A 190 12.80 13.54 6.21
C TRP A 190 12.37 14.96 5.78
N ARG A 191 11.12 15.11 5.32
CA ARG A 191 10.53 16.40 4.90
C ARG A 191 9.74 17.10 6.01
N TYR A 192 9.08 16.36 6.88
CA TYR A 192 8.08 16.89 7.81
C TYR A 192 8.33 16.59 9.29
N SER A 193 9.43 15.91 9.62
CA SER A 193 9.83 15.53 10.98
C SER A 193 8.62 15.04 11.80
N ILE A 194 8.42 15.60 12.99
CA ILE A 194 7.38 15.22 13.95
C ILE A 194 5.92 15.31 13.44
N VAL A 195 5.66 15.97 12.31
CA VAL A 195 4.30 16.10 11.75
C VAL A 195 4.00 15.15 10.59
N ALA A 196 4.94 14.29 10.20
CA ALA A 196 4.82 13.35 9.09
C ALA A 196 3.69 12.32 9.26
N HIS A 197 3.50 11.81 10.47
CA HIS A 197 2.70 10.59 10.72
C HIS A 197 1.23 10.70 10.31
N LYS A 198 0.61 11.87 10.50
CA LYS A 198 -0.77 12.10 10.05
C LYS A 198 -0.86 12.05 8.52
N ASP A 199 0.13 12.62 7.83
CA ASP A 199 0.16 12.65 6.37
C ASP A 199 0.34 11.23 5.81
N ILE A 200 1.16 10.38 6.45
CA ILE A 200 1.30 8.95 6.14
C ILE A 200 -0.06 8.24 6.23
N ALA A 201 -0.81 8.43 7.33
CA ALA A 201 -2.10 7.78 7.51
C ALA A 201 -3.16 8.23 6.49
N LEU A 202 -3.18 9.51 6.12
CA LEU A 202 -4.09 10.03 5.09
C LEU A 202 -3.78 9.41 3.72
N GLU A 203 -2.50 9.26 3.39
CA GLU A 203 -2.07 8.68 2.12
C GLU A 203 -2.48 7.22 1.98
N ALA A 204 -2.42 6.41 3.03
CA ALA A 204 -2.96 5.04 3.01
C ALA A 204 -4.44 5.00 2.56
N GLY A 205 -5.24 5.98 3.00
CA GLY A 205 -6.63 6.15 2.58
C GLY A 205 -6.76 6.52 1.10
N HIS A 206 -5.90 7.42 0.59
CA HIS A 206 -5.90 7.78 -0.83
C HIS A 206 -5.58 6.57 -1.72
N ILE A 207 -4.55 5.80 -1.35
CA ILE A 207 -4.13 4.60 -2.08
C ILE A 207 -5.27 3.59 -2.11
N CYS A 208 -5.84 3.27 -0.95
CA CYS A 208 -6.86 2.24 -0.88
C CYS A 208 -8.17 2.65 -1.56
N GLN A 209 -8.54 3.92 -1.53
CA GLN A 209 -9.72 4.39 -2.25
C GLN A 209 -9.53 4.24 -3.77
N ASN A 210 -8.34 4.51 -4.30
CA ASN A 210 -8.03 4.22 -5.70
C ASN A 210 -8.18 2.72 -6.01
N LEU A 211 -7.72 1.83 -5.12
CA LEU A 211 -7.90 0.38 -5.30
C LEU A 211 -9.40 0.02 -5.37
N TYR A 212 -10.20 0.52 -4.43
CA TYR A 212 -11.64 0.33 -4.40
C TYR A 212 -12.33 0.73 -5.70
N LEU A 213 -12.00 1.91 -6.24
CA LEU A 213 -12.58 2.39 -7.49
C LEU A 213 -12.07 1.61 -8.71
N SER A 214 -10.82 1.18 -8.68
CA SER A 214 -10.21 0.43 -9.78
C SER A 214 -10.75 -0.99 -9.90
N CYS A 215 -11.16 -1.60 -8.78
CA CYS A 215 -11.79 -2.93 -8.77
C CYS A 215 -13.04 -3.00 -9.66
N GLU A 216 -13.80 -1.92 -9.80
CA GLU A 216 -14.98 -1.83 -10.67
C GLU A 216 -14.66 -2.07 -12.15
N ALA A 217 -13.45 -1.70 -12.60
CA ALA A 217 -13.01 -1.86 -13.99
C ALA A 217 -12.59 -3.30 -14.33
N ILE A 218 -12.50 -4.17 -13.33
CA ILE A 218 -12.07 -5.57 -13.50
C ILE A 218 -13.10 -6.55 -12.89
N ASP A 219 -14.30 -6.06 -12.58
CA ASP A 219 -15.39 -6.82 -11.94
C ASP A 219 -14.91 -7.59 -10.69
N ALA A 220 -14.01 -6.94 -9.93
CA ALA A 220 -13.49 -7.43 -8.66
C ALA A 220 -14.01 -6.59 -7.50
N GLY A 221 -13.76 -7.06 -6.29
CA GLY A 221 -14.09 -6.35 -5.07
C GLY A 221 -12.92 -6.40 -4.08
N THR A 222 -12.94 -5.48 -3.13
CA THR A 222 -12.01 -5.47 -2.01
C THR A 222 -12.71 -5.15 -0.69
N CYS A 223 -12.10 -5.58 0.41
CA CYS A 223 -12.46 -5.21 1.76
C CYS A 223 -11.19 -4.84 2.50
N ALA A 224 -10.93 -3.55 2.63
CA ALA A 224 -9.77 -3.07 3.34
C ALA A 224 -9.82 -3.42 4.84
N ILE A 225 -8.68 -3.81 5.40
CA ILE A 225 -8.53 -4.32 6.77
C ILE A 225 -7.47 -3.47 7.48
N ALA A 226 -7.90 -2.78 8.53
CA ALA A 226 -7.02 -2.07 9.48
C ALA A 226 -6.89 -2.82 10.82
N ASN A 227 -7.68 -3.87 11.03
CA ASN A 227 -7.63 -4.72 12.22
C ASN A 227 -6.89 -6.01 11.89
N TYR A 228 -5.60 -6.04 12.19
CA TYR A 228 -4.72 -7.19 11.97
C TYR A 228 -3.69 -7.28 13.11
N ASN A 229 -3.06 -8.43 13.25
CA ASN A 229 -1.91 -8.62 14.11
C ASN A 229 -0.66 -8.06 13.40
N GLN A 230 -0.10 -6.97 13.94
CA GLN A 230 1.02 -6.24 13.36
C GLN A 230 2.24 -7.15 13.13
N GLU A 231 2.70 -7.82 14.19
CA GLU A 231 3.90 -8.66 14.16
C GLU A 231 3.76 -9.81 13.16
N VAL A 232 2.57 -10.41 13.09
CA VAL A 232 2.33 -11.53 12.16
C VAL A 232 2.36 -11.07 10.71
N ILE A 233 1.69 -9.96 10.37
CA ILE A 233 1.69 -9.49 8.98
C ILE A 233 3.08 -8.98 8.57
N ASP A 234 3.78 -8.26 9.45
CA ASP A 234 5.14 -7.79 9.19
C ASP A 234 6.11 -8.96 8.97
N SER A 235 5.99 -10.02 9.76
CA SER A 235 6.73 -11.27 9.57
C SER A 235 6.40 -11.95 8.23
N ILE A 236 5.14 -11.93 7.80
CA ILE A 236 4.72 -12.53 6.52
C ILE A 236 5.39 -11.80 5.35
N ILE A 237 5.35 -10.48 5.33
CA ILE A 237 5.95 -9.69 4.23
C ILE A 237 7.46 -9.47 4.38
N GLY A 238 8.04 -9.88 5.50
CA GLY A 238 9.49 -9.85 5.76
C GLY A 238 10.03 -8.46 6.09
N VAL A 239 9.26 -7.64 6.81
CA VAL A 239 9.68 -6.30 7.29
C VAL A 239 9.96 -6.33 8.79
N ASP A 240 10.68 -5.33 9.30
CA ASP A 240 11.22 -5.32 10.66
C ASP A 240 10.23 -4.85 11.74
N GLY A 241 9.13 -4.21 11.37
CA GLY A 241 8.14 -3.69 12.33
C GLY A 241 8.56 -2.37 12.99
N GLU A 242 9.74 -1.83 12.67
CA GLU A 242 10.31 -0.63 13.28
C GLU A 242 10.56 0.48 12.25
N LYS A 243 11.39 0.21 11.24
CA LYS A 243 11.72 1.14 10.14
C LYS A 243 10.79 0.97 8.96
N GLU A 244 10.27 -0.23 8.79
CA GLU A 244 9.26 -0.56 7.80
C GLU A 244 8.20 -1.46 8.43
N PHE A 245 6.94 -1.04 8.36
CA PHE A 245 5.85 -1.79 8.97
C PHE A 245 4.54 -1.60 8.22
N THR A 246 3.70 -2.63 8.29
CA THR A 246 2.37 -2.63 7.70
C THR A 246 1.48 -1.56 8.33
N VAL A 247 0.75 -0.83 7.51
CA VAL A 247 -0.26 0.15 7.95
C VAL A 247 -1.66 -0.26 7.52
N TYR A 248 -1.79 -0.90 6.36
CA TYR A 248 -3.11 -1.19 5.80
C TYR A 248 -3.10 -2.37 4.83
N LEU A 249 -4.16 -3.17 4.85
CA LEU A 249 -4.35 -4.32 3.97
C LEU A 249 -5.59 -4.16 3.11
N ALA A 250 -5.57 -4.73 1.91
CA ALA A 250 -6.73 -4.82 1.05
C ALA A 250 -6.70 -6.12 0.23
N PRO A 251 -7.36 -7.19 0.70
CA PRO A 251 -7.65 -8.36 -0.12
C PRO A 251 -8.49 -7.98 -1.34
N VAL A 252 -8.13 -8.51 -2.50
CA VAL A 252 -8.85 -8.35 -3.77
C VAL A 252 -9.18 -9.72 -4.34
N GLY A 253 -10.40 -9.87 -4.83
CA GLY A 253 -10.83 -11.06 -5.55
C GLY A 253 -12.02 -10.77 -6.45
N LYS A 254 -12.30 -11.67 -7.39
CA LYS A 254 -13.47 -11.58 -8.27
C LYS A 254 -14.75 -11.67 -7.46
N ILE A 255 -15.73 -10.82 -7.79
CA ILE A 255 -17.04 -10.86 -7.14
C ILE A 255 -17.75 -12.14 -7.63
N PRO A 256 -18.32 -12.98 -6.73
CA PRO A 256 -19.12 -14.12 -7.16
C PRO A 256 -20.28 -13.66 -8.04
N SER A 257 -20.57 -14.39 -9.12
CA SER A 257 -21.87 -14.27 -9.80
C SER A 257 -22.97 -14.63 -8.81
N GLU A 258 -24.04 -13.83 -8.79
CA GLU A 258 -25.26 -14.16 -8.05
C GLU A 258 -25.92 -15.46 -8.56
#